data_AF-A0A8H5ETR9-F1
#
_entry.id   AF-A0A8H5ETR9-F1
#
_cell.length_a   1.000
_cell.length_b   1.000
_cell.length_c   1.000
_cell.angle_alpha   90.00
_cell.angle_beta   90.00
_cell.angle_gamma   90.00
#
_symmetry.space_group_name_H-M   'P 1'
#
loop_
_entity.id
_entity.type
_entity.pdbx_description
1 polymer ?
#
loop_
_entity_poly.entity_id
_entity_poly.type
_entity_poly.pdbx_seq_one_letter_code
_entity_poly.pdbx_strand_id
1 'polypeptide(L)'
;MTLQSDIPEKAQESKARANTLFKGRDFSGALTAYEDILHEFPAKGTDDALSEFLRTILSNKAACYMELRRYGEAVTDLNNVLSVSTPDSDAPLTQKTHLRLAKCYHNLQDPDQATKALADYQKLHGRRLAEETADEEKLHLAILQSTQPAGMRAIKYDISVIGNKSDPTSYPIRFYDSVPVHICTRLSQPNLRKAGEKVLANLVNKYDTKMTLDLVKANRMICWNCGKPALSNVHSPASWLHSDPPFVMDFTQPVCSRGGTCEQEAYRYMAALRNEMRNVAA
;
A
#
# COMPACT_ATOMS: atom_id res chain seq x y z
N MET A 1 44.23 -4.89 5.88
CA MET A 1 43.38 -5.83 5.11
C MET A 1 42.07 -5.92 5.84
N THR A 2 41.08 -5.12 5.44
CA THR A 2 39.70 -5.30 5.85
C THR A 2 39.23 -6.62 5.25
N LEU A 3 39.05 -7.65 6.07
CA LEU A 3 38.35 -8.87 5.70
C LEU A 3 36.94 -8.44 5.30
N GLN A 4 36.70 -8.36 3.99
CA GLN A 4 35.36 -8.33 3.45
C GLN A 4 34.81 -9.72 3.73
N SER A 5 34.01 -9.84 4.78
CA SER A 5 33.54 -11.12 5.28
C SER A 5 32.40 -11.60 4.40
N ASP A 6 32.72 -12.56 3.55
CA ASP A 6 31.76 -13.24 2.70
C ASP A 6 30.86 -14.14 3.56
N ILE A 7 29.55 -14.17 3.23
CA ILE A 7 28.60 -15.10 3.83
C ILE A 7 29.06 -16.53 3.52
N PRO A 8 29.23 -17.41 4.53
CA PRO A 8 29.74 -18.77 4.33
C PRO A 8 28.98 -19.54 3.24
N GLU A 9 29.69 -20.19 2.32
CA GLU A 9 29.09 -20.94 1.19
C GLU A 9 28.06 -21.97 1.69
N LYS A 10 28.39 -22.69 2.76
CA LYS A 10 27.49 -23.63 3.45
C LYS A 10 26.16 -22.98 3.88
N ALA A 11 26.19 -21.73 4.36
CA ALA A 11 24.98 -21.01 4.75
C ALA A 11 24.12 -20.68 3.52
N GLN A 12 24.75 -20.29 2.41
CA GLN A 12 24.05 -20.02 1.14
C GLN A 12 23.40 -21.28 0.56
N GLU A 13 24.11 -22.41 0.57
CA GLU A 13 23.57 -23.71 0.15
C GLU A 13 22.39 -24.15 1.01
N SER A 14 22.50 -24.03 2.33
CA SER A 14 21.40 -24.35 3.25
C SER A 14 20.19 -23.47 3.00
N LYS A 15 20.38 -22.16 2.75
CA LYS A 15 19.28 -21.25 2.36
C LYS A 15 18.64 -21.68 1.03
N ALA A 16 19.43 -22.10 0.04
CA ALA A 16 18.92 -22.57 -1.24
C ALA A 16 18.09 -23.86 -1.08
N ARG A 17 18.54 -24.79 -0.24
CA ARG A 17 17.77 -26.00 0.13
C ARG A 17 16.45 -25.64 0.81
N ALA A 18 16.49 -24.78 1.83
CA ALA A 18 15.29 -24.33 2.54
C ALA A 18 14.29 -23.64 1.59
N ASN A 19 14.77 -22.78 0.69
CA ASN A 19 13.94 -22.14 -0.34
C ASN A 19 13.31 -23.16 -1.31
N THR A 20 14.01 -24.26 -1.61
CA THR A 20 13.50 -25.32 -2.48
C THR A 20 12.37 -26.08 -1.79
N LEU A 21 12.53 -26.42 -0.51
CA LEU A 21 11.47 -27.01 0.32
C LEU A 21 10.25 -26.09 0.42
N PHE A 22 10.47 -24.79 0.65
CA PHE A 22 9.41 -23.78 0.71
C PHE A 22 8.62 -23.72 -0.61
N LYS A 23 9.31 -23.66 -1.76
CA LYS A 23 8.66 -23.70 -3.09
C LYS A 23 7.91 -25.01 -3.34
N GLY A 24 8.43 -26.12 -2.80
CA GLY A 24 7.78 -27.43 -2.80
C GLY A 24 6.59 -27.55 -1.84
N ARG A 25 6.25 -26.50 -1.10
CA ARG A 25 5.20 -26.45 -0.05
C ARG A 25 5.47 -27.36 1.15
N ASP A 26 6.70 -27.86 1.30
CA ASP A 26 7.15 -28.50 2.53
C ASP A 26 7.61 -27.44 3.52
N PHE A 27 6.64 -26.77 4.14
CA PHE A 27 6.91 -25.68 5.08
C PHE A 27 7.53 -26.17 6.38
N SER A 28 7.23 -27.40 6.81
CA SER A 28 7.83 -28.01 8.00
C SER A 28 9.31 -28.32 7.76
N GLY A 29 9.65 -28.94 6.62
CA GLY A 29 11.04 -29.20 6.25
C GLY A 29 11.83 -27.90 6.02
N ALA A 30 11.21 -26.91 5.37
CA ALA A 30 11.82 -25.59 5.21
C ALA A 30 12.09 -24.90 6.55
N LEU A 31 11.15 -25.02 7.52
CA LEU A 31 11.29 -24.47 8.86
C LEU A 31 12.51 -25.08 9.57
N THR A 32 12.63 -26.41 9.59
CA THR A 32 13.79 -27.10 10.17
C THR A 32 15.10 -26.64 9.51
N ALA A 33 15.13 -26.56 8.19
CA ALA A 33 16.32 -26.11 7.47
C ALA A 33 16.71 -24.65 7.79
N TYR A 34 15.75 -23.75 8.00
CA TYR A 34 16.05 -22.38 8.45
C TYR A 34 16.50 -22.32 9.91
N GLU A 35 15.96 -23.18 10.78
CA GLU A 35 16.39 -23.29 12.18
C GLU A 35 17.82 -23.78 12.31
N ASP A 36 18.21 -24.77 11.50
CA ASP A 36 19.59 -25.28 11.44
C ASP A 36 20.58 -24.17 11.07
N ILE A 37 20.22 -23.30 10.11
CA ILE A 37 21.04 -22.14 9.73
C ILE A 37 21.20 -21.17 10.91
N LEU A 38 20.11 -20.84 11.60
CA LEU A 38 20.14 -19.90 12.73
C LEU A 38 20.89 -20.45 13.95
N HIS A 39 20.91 -21.78 14.13
CA HIS A 39 21.68 -22.46 15.17
C HIS A 39 23.17 -22.49 14.83
N GLU A 40 23.53 -22.78 13.57
CA GLU A 40 24.92 -22.83 13.11
C GLU A 40 25.57 -21.44 13.03
N PHE A 41 24.79 -20.40 12.71
CA PHE A 41 25.27 -19.03 12.52
C PHE A 41 24.49 -18.05 13.42
N PRO A 42 24.84 -17.93 14.72
CA PRO A 42 24.14 -17.02 15.63
C PRO A 42 24.49 -15.55 15.37
N ALA A 43 23.50 -14.65 15.45
CA ALA A 43 23.65 -13.23 15.14
C ALA A 43 24.51 -12.40 16.13
N LYS A 44 24.93 -12.98 17.26
CA LYS A 44 25.60 -12.24 18.33
C LYS A 44 27.10 -12.12 18.04
N GLY A 45 27.57 -10.91 17.76
CA GLY A 45 29.00 -10.62 17.52
C GLY A 45 29.47 -10.87 16.09
N THR A 46 28.55 -10.98 15.14
CA THR A 46 28.84 -11.14 13.71
C THR A 46 28.96 -9.79 13.01
N ASP A 47 29.61 -9.78 11.84
CA ASP A 47 29.64 -8.61 10.96
C ASP A 47 28.26 -8.25 10.38
N ASP A 48 28.21 -7.09 9.70
CA ASP A 48 27.00 -6.51 9.13
C ASP A 48 26.38 -7.39 8.03
N ALA A 49 27.20 -8.05 7.20
CA ALA A 49 26.74 -8.84 6.06
C ALA A 49 26.05 -10.15 6.51
N LEU A 50 26.62 -10.83 7.51
CA LEU A 50 26.03 -12.01 8.12
C LEU A 50 24.77 -11.64 8.90
N SER A 51 24.73 -10.48 9.56
CA SER A 51 23.52 -9.97 10.21
C SER A 51 22.37 -9.76 9.23
N GLU A 52 22.61 -9.15 8.08
CA GLU A 52 21.62 -8.96 7.01
C GLU A 52 21.13 -10.31 6.43
N PHE A 53 22.07 -11.24 6.21
CA PHE A 53 21.74 -12.60 5.77
C PHE A 53 20.79 -13.29 6.75
N LEU A 54 21.11 -13.27 8.05
CA LEU A 54 20.29 -13.92 9.09
C LEU A 54 18.92 -13.27 9.25
N ARG A 55 18.80 -11.95 9.04
CA ARG A 55 17.48 -11.27 8.98
C ARG A 55 16.63 -11.76 7.82
N THR A 56 17.24 -12.00 6.66
CA THR A 56 16.53 -12.63 5.53
C THR A 56 16.05 -14.04 5.89
N ILE A 57 16.88 -14.82 6.59
CA ILE A 57 16.52 -16.17 7.06
C ILE A 57 15.34 -16.10 8.04
N LEU A 58 15.40 -15.24 9.06
CA LEU A 58 14.30 -15.04 10.01
C LEU A 58 13.00 -14.63 9.32
N SER A 59 13.06 -13.69 8.37
CA SER A 59 11.88 -13.28 7.62
C SER A 59 11.30 -14.44 6.79
N ASN A 60 12.13 -15.30 6.20
CA ASN A 60 11.65 -16.49 5.47
C ASN A 60 11.13 -17.60 6.40
N LYS A 61 11.75 -17.79 7.56
CA LYS A 61 11.26 -18.67 8.63
C LYS A 61 9.86 -18.25 9.08
N ALA A 62 9.64 -16.96 9.33
CA ALA A 62 8.32 -16.40 9.63
C ALA A 62 7.30 -16.67 8.51
N ALA A 63 7.72 -16.68 7.25
CA ALA A 63 6.84 -17.05 6.14
C ALA A 63 6.39 -18.51 6.22
N CYS A 64 7.26 -19.44 6.63
CA CYS A 64 6.89 -20.84 6.88
C CYS A 64 5.85 -20.92 8.00
N TYR A 65 6.05 -20.18 9.09
CA TYR A 65 5.07 -20.09 10.17
C TYR A 65 3.71 -19.55 9.70
N MET A 66 3.70 -18.52 8.85
CA MET A 66 2.45 -17.98 8.27
C MET A 66 1.69 -19.03 7.45
N GLU A 67 2.39 -19.79 6.59
CA GLU A 67 1.77 -20.87 5.80
C GLU A 67 1.25 -22.02 6.68
N LEU A 68 1.89 -22.25 7.82
CA LEU A 68 1.45 -23.21 8.85
C LEU A 68 0.41 -22.63 9.82
N ARG A 69 -0.08 -21.40 9.60
CA ARG A 69 -1.02 -20.67 10.48
C ARG A 69 -0.53 -20.46 11.93
N ARG A 70 0.79 -20.51 12.13
CA ARG A 70 1.50 -20.28 13.40
C ARG A 70 1.88 -18.80 13.54
N TYR A 71 0.85 -17.95 13.57
CA TYR A 71 1.05 -16.50 13.45
C TYR A 71 1.77 -15.87 14.65
N GLY A 72 1.63 -16.44 15.85
CA GLY A 72 2.33 -15.96 17.04
C GLY A 72 3.84 -16.07 16.90
N GLU A 73 4.34 -17.25 16.48
CA GLU A 73 5.77 -17.45 16.22
C GLU A 73 6.27 -16.60 15.04
N ALA A 74 5.46 -16.43 13.99
CA ALA A 74 5.79 -15.54 12.90
C ALA A 74 6.01 -14.10 13.38
N VAL A 75 5.14 -13.59 14.26
CA VAL A 75 5.27 -12.23 14.84
C VAL A 75 6.58 -12.09 15.62
N THR A 76 6.95 -13.09 16.43
CA THR A 76 8.23 -13.08 17.17
C THR A 76 9.41 -12.96 16.22
N ASP A 77 9.48 -13.81 15.18
CA ASP A 77 10.57 -13.78 14.20
C ASP A 77 10.61 -12.46 13.41
N LEU A 78 9.46 -11.93 13.00
CA LEU A 78 9.38 -10.65 12.28
C LEU A 78 9.78 -9.45 13.14
N ASN A 79 9.43 -9.44 14.43
CA ASN A 79 9.89 -8.40 15.35
C ASN A 79 11.41 -8.46 15.57
N ASN A 80 11.99 -9.67 15.59
CA ASN A 80 13.45 -9.83 15.65
C ASN A 80 14.12 -9.25 14.39
N VAL A 81 13.53 -9.42 13.20
CA VAL A 81 14.01 -8.80 11.95
C VAL A 81 14.06 -7.27 12.06
N LEU A 82 13.05 -6.67 12.69
CA LEU A 82 12.94 -5.21 12.88
C LEU A 82 13.80 -4.66 14.03
N SER A 83 14.16 -5.48 15.03
CA SER A 83 14.99 -5.03 16.15
C SER A 83 16.44 -4.71 15.77
N VAL A 84 16.89 -5.23 14.62
CA VAL A 84 18.24 -4.99 14.11
C VAL A 84 18.18 -3.78 13.18
N SER A 85 18.76 -2.67 13.65
CA SER A 85 18.89 -1.43 12.88
C SER A 85 20.06 -1.53 11.92
N THR A 86 19.81 -1.35 10.63
CA THR A 86 20.84 -1.32 9.58
C THR A 86 20.71 -0.06 8.73
N PRO A 87 21.82 0.57 8.30
CA PRO A 87 21.76 1.75 7.45
C PRO A 87 21.37 1.41 6.00
N ASP A 88 20.35 2.08 5.49
CA ASP A 88 20.07 2.42 4.07
C ASP A 88 20.05 1.35 2.95
N SER A 89 20.14 0.04 3.22
CA SER A 89 19.88 -1.03 2.23
C SER A 89 18.58 -1.83 2.46
N ASP A 90 17.97 -1.69 3.64
CA ASP A 90 16.91 -2.59 4.14
C ASP A 90 15.47 -2.17 3.90
N ALA A 91 15.24 -1.12 3.11
CA ALA A 91 13.89 -0.67 2.82
C ALA A 91 12.99 -1.81 2.28
N PRO A 92 13.44 -2.69 1.35
CA PRO A 92 12.59 -3.76 0.83
C PRO A 92 12.28 -4.87 1.86
N LEU A 93 13.27 -5.30 2.66
CA LEU A 93 13.06 -6.34 3.67
C LEU A 93 12.20 -5.82 4.81
N THR A 94 12.47 -4.60 5.28
CA THR A 94 11.70 -3.93 6.34
C THR A 94 10.25 -3.74 5.89
N GLN A 95 10.04 -3.25 4.67
CA GLN A 95 8.71 -3.13 4.07
C GLN A 95 8.00 -4.49 4.03
N LYS A 96 8.63 -5.52 3.48
CA LYS A 96 8.06 -6.88 3.43
C LYS A 96 7.71 -7.42 4.83
N THR A 97 8.54 -7.09 5.82
CA THR A 97 8.35 -7.50 7.22
C THR A 97 7.12 -6.83 7.83
N HIS A 98 6.92 -5.53 7.60
CA HIS A 98 5.71 -4.84 8.03
C HIS A 98 4.43 -5.39 7.38
N LEU A 99 4.48 -5.72 6.08
CA LEU A 99 3.34 -6.35 5.41
C LEU A 99 3.01 -7.73 6.00
N ARG A 100 4.04 -8.54 6.29
CA ARG A 100 3.87 -9.84 6.96
C ARG A 100 3.31 -9.69 8.37
N LEU A 101 3.77 -8.70 9.14
CA LEU A 101 3.23 -8.39 10.47
C LEU A 101 1.75 -8.01 10.38
N ALA A 102 1.37 -7.14 9.44
CA ALA A 102 -0.04 -6.77 9.23
C ALA A 102 -0.90 -8.01 8.95
N LYS A 103 -0.43 -8.93 8.10
CA LYS A 103 -1.09 -10.24 7.85
C LYS A 103 -1.21 -11.08 9.11
N CYS A 104 -0.15 -11.19 9.91
CA CYS A 104 -0.16 -11.99 11.14
C CYS A 104 -1.12 -11.41 12.18
N TYR A 105 -1.03 -10.11 12.48
CA TYR A 105 -1.91 -9.45 13.44
C TYR A 105 -3.38 -9.48 13.01
N HIS A 106 -3.66 -9.34 11.70
CA HIS A 106 -5.01 -9.52 11.18
C HIS A 106 -5.56 -10.93 11.46
N ASN A 107 -4.76 -11.98 11.25
CA ASN A 107 -5.16 -13.36 11.54
C ASN A 107 -5.25 -13.67 13.05
N LEU A 108 -4.49 -12.94 13.87
CA LEU A 108 -4.56 -13.01 15.33
C LEU A 108 -5.72 -12.19 15.92
N GLN A 109 -6.53 -11.53 15.07
CA GLN A 109 -7.62 -10.64 15.48
C GLN A 109 -7.15 -9.47 16.37
N ASP A 110 -5.94 -8.96 16.10
CA ASP A 110 -5.38 -7.76 16.72
C ASP A 110 -5.39 -6.60 15.71
N PRO A 111 -6.53 -5.90 15.55
CA PRO A 111 -6.70 -4.89 14.51
C PRO A 111 -5.85 -3.63 14.76
N ASP A 112 -5.51 -3.33 16.01
CA ASP A 112 -4.69 -2.18 16.38
C ASP A 112 -3.24 -2.36 15.90
N GLN A 113 -2.64 -3.53 16.19
CA GLN A 113 -1.30 -3.85 15.72
C GLN A 113 -1.27 -4.05 14.20
N ALA A 114 -2.31 -4.65 13.62
CA ALA A 114 -2.42 -4.81 12.17
C ALA A 114 -2.42 -3.43 11.46
N THR A 115 -3.20 -2.47 11.98
CA THR A 115 -3.27 -1.11 11.47
C THR A 115 -1.93 -0.39 11.59
N LYS A 116 -1.25 -0.52 12.72
CA LYS A 116 0.08 0.06 12.93
C LYS A 116 1.11 -0.49 11.93
N ALA A 117 1.19 -1.80 11.80
CA ALA A 117 2.12 -2.45 10.86
C ALA A 117 1.87 -2.02 9.41
N LEU A 118 0.61 -1.86 9.03
CA LEU A 118 0.21 -1.41 7.70
C LEU A 118 0.58 0.06 7.43
N ALA A 119 0.42 0.93 8.42
CA ALA A 119 0.86 2.31 8.32
C ALA A 119 2.39 2.42 8.14
N ASP A 120 3.16 1.58 8.82
CA ASP A 120 4.63 1.54 8.66
C ASP A 120 5.04 0.97 7.29
N TYR A 121 4.36 -0.07 6.80
CA TYR A 121 4.51 -0.54 5.42
C TYR A 121 4.29 0.59 4.39
N GLN A 122 3.21 1.36 4.53
CA GLN A 122 2.87 2.46 3.62
C GLN A 122 3.90 3.61 3.63
N LYS A 123 4.47 3.93 4.81
CA LYS A 123 5.52 4.95 4.92
C LYS A 123 6.76 4.57 4.10
N LEU A 124 7.18 3.30 4.18
CA LEU A 124 8.37 2.79 3.49
C LEU A 124 8.13 2.51 2.01
N HIS A 125 6.90 2.13 1.64
CA HIS A 125 6.49 1.99 0.24
C HIS A 125 6.56 3.34 -0.51
N GLY A 126 6.68 4.46 0.23
CA GLY A 126 6.99 5.77 -0.31
C GLY A 126 6.06 6.16 -1.45
N ARG A 127 4.75 5.85 -1.36
CA ARG A 127 3.75 6.07 -2.42
C ARG A 127 4.32 5.88 -3.83
N ARG A 128 5.14 4.84 -4.02
CA ARG A 128 5.52 4.43 -5.36
C ARG A 128 4.23 4.09 -6.08
N LEU A 129 4.14 4.63 -7.30
CA LEU A 129 3.23 4.26 -8.37
C LEU A 129 3.43 2.77 -8.77
N ALA A 130 3.55 1.86 -7.81
CA ALA A 130 3.62 0.44 -8.04
C ALA A 130 2.25 -0.16 -7.71
N GLU A 131 1.85 -1.12 -8.51
CA GLU A 131 0.59 -1.83 -8.36
C GLU A 131 0.54 -2.52 -7.00
N GLU A 132 -0.35 -2.05 -6.12
CA GLU A 132 -0.74 -2.84 -4.97
C GLU A 132 -1.44 -4.10 -5.46
N THR A 133 -1.00 -5.26 -4.99
CA THR A 133 -1.61 -6.53 -5.39
C THR A 133 -3.05 -6.63 -4.86
N ALA A 134 -3.89 -7.40 -5.54
CA ALA A 134 -5.26 -7.63 -5.08
C ALA A 134 -5.35 -8.19 -3.65
N ASP A 135 -4.35 -8.97 -3.23
CA ASP A 135 -4.26 -9.52 -1.87
C ASP A 135 -3.92 -8.46 -0.82
N GLU A 136 -3.05 -7.51 -1.16
CA GLU A 136 -2.73 -6.36 -0.30
C GLU A 136 -3.93 -5.43 -0.14
N GLU A 137 -4.65 -5.15 -1.25
CA GLU A 137 -5.88 -4.36 -1.22
C GLU A 137 -6.94 -5.01 -0.32
N LYS A 138 -7.15 -6.31 -0.49
CA LYS A 138 -8.10 -7.08 0.31
C LYS A 138 -7.72 -7.05 1.80
N LEU A 139 -6.43 -7.16 2.12
CA LEU A 139 -5.94 -7.06 3.48
C LEU A 139 -6.18 -5.68 4.08
N HIS A 140 -5.87 -4.60 3.35
CA HIS A 140 -6.12 -3.23 3.79
C HIS A 140 -7.58 -3.00 4.11
N LEU A 141 -8.48 -3.38 3.21
CA LEU A 141 -9.91 -3.23 3.40
C LEU A 141 -10.41 -4.07 4.59
N ALA A 142 -9.91 -5.28 4.77
CA ALA A 142 -10.29 -6.15 5.89
C ALA A 142 -9.84 -5.58 7.25
N ILE A 143 -8.58 -5.14 7.35
CA ILE A 143 -8.06 -4.49 8.57
C ILE A 143 -8.85 -3.21 8.86
N LEU A 144 -9.06 -2.37 7.84
CA LEU A 144 -9.81 -1.13 8.02
C LEU A 144 -11.24 -1.43 8.48
N GLN A 145 -11.93 -2.37 7.87
CA GLN A 145 -13.29 -2.75 8.25
C GLN A 145 -13.36 -3.25 9.70
N SER A 146 -12.35 -3.97 10.18
CA SER A 146 -12.30 -4.49 11.56
C SER A 146 -12.11 -3.41 12.64
N THR A 147 -11.59 -2.24 12.27
CA THR A 147 -11.42 -1.08 13.19
C THR A 147 -12.58 -0.09 13.12
N GLN A 148 -13.46 -0.20 12.11
CA GLN A 148 -14.54 0.74 11.93
C GLN A 148 -15.72 0.48 12.89
N PRO A 149 -16.41 1.55 13.34
CA PRO A 149 -17.65 1.40 14.09
C PRO A 149 -18.75 0.76 13.24
N ALA A 150 -19.74 0.17 13.91
CA ALA A 150 -20.92 -0.37 13.27
C ALA A 150 -21.61 0.69 12.38
N GLY A 151 -21.99 0.30 11.16
CA GLY A 151 -22.62 1.20 10.20
C GLY A 151 -21.65 1.96 9.30
N MET A 152 -20.34 1.71 9.38
CA MET A 152 -19.34 2.18 8.42
C MET A 152 -18.83 1.02 7.55
N ARG A 153 -18.56 1.31 6.29
CA ARG A 153 -18.00 0.37 5.32
C ARG A 153 -16.66 0.91 4.80
N ALA A 154 -15.63 0.06 4.80
CA ALA A 154 -14.34 0.39 4.22
C ALA A 154 -14.47 0.60 2.70
N ILE A 155 -13.83 1.65 2.20
CA ILE A 155 -13.77 2.01 0.79
C ILE A 155 -12.33 2.14 0.31
N LYS A 156 -12.16 1.91 -0.99
CA LYS A 156 -10.98 2.34 -1.73
C LYS A 156 -11.22 3.69 -2.40
N TYR A 157 -10.25 4.60 -2.30
CA TYR A 157 -10.26 5.90 -2.97
C TYR A 157 -9.00 6.06 -3.82
N ASP A 158 -9.16 5.95 -5.12
CA ASP A 158 -8.09 6.00 -6.11
C ASP A 158 -8.10 7.38 -6.80
N ILE A 159 -6.97 8.07 -6.80
CA ILE A 159 -6.82 9.36 -7.50
C ILE A 159 -5.94 9.18 -8.74
N SER A 160 -6.50 9.48 -9.91
CA SER A 160 -5.83 9.38 -11.20
C SER A 160 -5.56 10.77 -11.78
N VAL A 161 -4.29 11.12 -11.97
CA VAL A 161 -3.89 12.42 -12.54
C VAL A 161 -3.93 12.33 -14.07
N ILE A 162 -4.80 13.13 -14.70
CA ILE A 162 -4.98 13.17 -16.16
C ILE A 162 -4.27 14.40 -16.74
N GLY A 163 -3.65 14.24 -17.92
CA GLY A 163 -3.24 15.37 -18.76
C GLY A 163 -1.74 15.59 -18.92
N ASN A 164 -0.89 14.67 -18.44
CA ASN A 164 0.53 14.71 -18.76
C ASN A 164 0.79 13.93 -20.06
N LYS A 165 1.02 14.64 -21.18
CA LYS A 165 1.24 14.04 -22.52
C LYS A 165 2.46 13.10 -22.59
N SER A 166 3.29 13.07 -21.56
CA SER A 166 4.57 12.35 -21.53
C SER A 166 4.66 11.19 -20.53
N ASP A 167 3.57 10.79 -19.86
CA ASP A 167 3.62 9.60 -19.00
C ASP A 167 2.31 8.80 -19.02
N PRO A 168 2.22 7.73 -19.83
CA PRO A 168 1.11 6.78 -19.82
C PRO A 168 1.14 5.82 -18.62
N THR A 169 2.08 5.96 -17.67
CA THR A 169 2.36 4.96 -16.61
C THR A 169 2.33 5.54 -15.20
N SER A 170 1.21 6.12 -14.78
CA SER A 170 1.00 6.54 -13.38
C SER A 170 -0.19 5.81 -12.79
N TYR A 171 0.06 4.67 -12.14
CA TYR A 171 -0.93 3.99 -11.29
C TYR A 171 -1.64 5.00 -10.38
N PRO A 172 -2.95 4.83 -10.10
CA PRO A 172 -3.67 5.76 -9.25
C PRO A 172 -3.03 5.86 -7.86
N ILE A 173 -3.02 7.06 -7.29
CA ILE A 173 -2.63 7.26 -5.90
C ILE A 173 -3.78 6.74 -5.04
N ARG A 174 -3.53 5.66 -4.32
CA ARG A 174 -4.54 4.95 -3.54
C ARG A 174 -4.58 5.40 -2.09
N PHE A 175 -5.79 5.57 -1.60
CA PHE A 175 -6.11 5.76 -0.20
C PHE A 175 -7.22 4.79 0.22
N TYR A 176 -7.26 4.52 1.51
CA TYR A 176 -8.32 3.75 2.15
C TYR A 176 -9.04 4.64 3.17
N ASP A 177 -10.36 4.56 3.19
CA ASP A 177 -11.21 5.33 4.10
C ASP A 177 -12.50 4.56 4.42
N SER A 178 -13.41 5.18 5.16
CA SER A 178 -14.72 4.60 5.44
C SER A 178 -15.86 5.54 5.08
N VAL A 179 -17.00 4.95 4.73
CA VAL A 179 -18.23 5.69 4.46
C VAL A 179 -19.42 5.04 5.16
N PRO A 180 -20.50 5.79 5.44
CA PRO A 180 -21.69 5.21 6.03
C PRO A 180 -22.32 4.12 5.14
N VAL A 181 -22.75 3.01 5.76
CA VAL A 181 -23.33 1.87 5.02
C VAL A 181 -24.61 2.24 4.26
N HIS A 182 -25.40 3.18 4.77
CA HIS A 182 -26.66 3.58 4.15
C HIS A 182 -26.49 4.28 2.78
N ILE A 183 -25.30 4.83 2.50
CA ILE A 183 -24.98 5.39 1.17
C ILE A 183 -24.33 4.38 0.23
N CYS A 184 -24.05 3.16 0.71
CA CYS A 184 -23.48 2.06 -0.09
C CYS A 184 -24.54 1.30 -0.89
N THR A 185 -25.48 2.02 -1.48
CA THR A 185 -26.61 1.47 -2.24
C THR A 185 -26.70 2.17 -3.59
N ARG A 186 -27.50 1.64 -4.52
CA ARG A 186 -27.77 2.38 -5.77
C ARG A 186 -28.49 3.68 -5.42
N LEU A 187 -27.81 4.81 -5.67
CA LEU A 187 -28.26 6.17 -5.36
C LEU A 187 -29.41 6.61 -6.29
N SER A 188 -30.55 5.94 -6.22
CA SER A 188 -31.76 6.28 -6.97
C SER A 188 -32.56 7.41 -6.29
N GLN A 189 -32.37 7.61 -4.98
CA GLN A 189 -33.07 8.63 -4.21
C GLN A 189 -32.28 9.96 -4.17
N PRO A 190 -32.94 11.12 -4.39
CA PRO A 190 -32.28 12.43 -4.38
C PRO A 190 -31.51 12.76 -3.09
N ASN A 191 -32.03 12.35 -1.94
CA ASN A 191 -31.39 12.58 -0.64
C ASN A 191 -30.10 11.77 -0.47
N LEU A 192 -30.11 10.50 -0.91
CA LEU A 192 -28.92 9.64 -0.89
C LEU A 192 -27.86 10.17 -1.86
N ARG A 193 -28.27 10.70 -3.02
CA ARG A 193 -27.35 11.36 -3.97
C ARG A 193 -26.63 12.55 -3.35
N LYS A 194 -27.35 13.46 -2.68
CA LYS A 194 -26.74 14.60 -1.97
C LYS A 194 -25.78 14.14 -0.86
N ALA A 195 -26.14 13.10 -0.12
CA ALA A 195 -25.27 12.53 0.90
C ALA A 195 -23.99 11.94 0.29
N GLY A 196 -24.11 11.22 -0.83
CA GLY A 196 -22.97 10.72 -1.60
C GLY A 196 -22.07 11.85 -2.10
N GLU A 197 -22.63 12.90 -2.71
CA GLU A 197 -21.89 14.08 -3.18
C GLU A 197 -21.10 14.76 -2.03
N LYS A 198 -21.70 14.86 -0.83
CA LYS A 198 -21.02 15.39 0.35
C LYS A 198 -19.84 14.51 0.79
N VAL A 199 -19.99 13.19 0.76
CA VAL A 199 -18.89 12.26 1.07
C VAL A 199 -17.75 12.39 0.07
N LEU A 200 -18.05 12.48 -1.22
CA LEU A 200 -17.02 12.68 -2.25
C LEU A 200 -16.28 14.00 -2.06
N ALA A 201 -17.00 15.09 -1.77
CA ALA A 201 -16.38 16.39 -1.47
C ALA A 201 -15.46 16.31 -0.23
N ASN A 202 -15.85 15.58 0.80
CA ASN A 202 -15.02 15.38 1.99
C ASN A 202 -13.75 14.58 1.69
N LEU A 203 -13.85 13.52 0.87
CA LEU A 203 -12.67 12.74 0.43
C LEU A 203 -11.70 13.62 -0.35
N VAL A 204 -12.20 14.38 -1.34
CA VAL A 204 -11.40 15.33 -2.11
C VAL A 204 -10.69 16.31 -1.17
N ASN A 205 -11.42 16.97 -0.26
CA ASN A 205 -10.82 17.93 0.66
C ASN A 205 -9.77 17.30 1.59
N LYS A 206 -10.02 16.08 2.07
CA LYS A 206 -9.11 15.36 2.98
C LYS A 206 -7.78 15.00 2.30
N TYR A 207 -7.84 14.59 1.03
CA TYR A 207 -6.68 14.02 0.34
C TYR A 207 -6.04 14.97 -0.69
N ASP A 208 -6.71 16.03 -1.15
CA ASP A 208 -6.15 17.01 -2.10
C ASP A 208 -4.90 17.68 -1.52
N THR A 209 -4.95 18.16 -0.28
CA THR A 209 -3.77 18.80 0.35
C THR A 209 -2.63 17.80 0.52
N LYS A 210 -2.95 16.57 0.93
CA LYS A 210 -1.96 15.49 1.08
C LYS A 210 -1.29 15.22 -0.27
N MET A 211 -2.08 14.88 -1.28
CA MET A 211 -1.62 14.62 -2.65
C MET A 211 -0.80 15.78 -3.22
N THR A 212 -1.30 17.02 -3.12
CA THR A 212 -0.64 18.21 -3.63
C THR A 212 0.73 18.38 -2.96
N LEU A 213 0.83 18.24 -1.64
CA LEU A 213 2.12 18.32 -0.95
C LEU A 213 3.11 17.26 -1.44
N ASP A 214 2.66 16.02 -1.63
CA ASP A 214 3.56 14.94 -2.05
C ASP A 214 4.02 15.07 -3.50
N LEU A 215 3.11 15.43 -4.41
CA LEU A 215 3.41 15.57 -5.83
C LEU A 215 4.18 16.87 -6.14
N VAL A 216 3.92 17.95 -5.41
CA VAL A 216 4.70 19.20 -5.49
C VAL A 216 6.11 18.99 -4.94
N LYS A 217 6.27 18.32 -3.79
CA LYS A 217 7.60 17.99 -3.24
C LYS A 217 8.43 17.14 -4.19
N ALA A 218 7.79 16.29 -4.99
CA ALA A 218 8.48 15.50 -6.00
C ALA A 218 8.84 16.29 -7.28
N ASN A 219 8.51 17.59 -7.37
CA ASN A 219 8.66 18.47 -8.54
C ASN A 219 8.00 17.89 -9.81
N ARG A 220 6.86 17.21 -9.66
CA ARG A 220 6.22 16.39 -10.72
C ARG A 220 4.88 16.91 -11.21
N MET A 221 4.37 18.04 -10.69
CA MET A 221 3.11 18.60 -11.18
C MET A 221 3.31 19.87 -11.99
N ILE A 222 3.11 19.74 -13.29
CA ILE A 222 2.94 20.84 -14.22
C ILE A 222 1.46 20.99 -14.56
N CYS A 223 1.04 22.21 -14.84
CA CYS A 223 -0.31 22.51 -15.28
C CYS A 223 -0.60 21.78 -16.59
N TRP A 224 -1.71 21.04 -16.60
CA TRP A 224 -2.14 20.21 -17.74
C TRP A 224 -2.23 20.96 -19.07
N ASN A 225 -2.52 22.27 -19.00
CA ASN A 225 -2.76 23.10 -20.18
C ASN A 225 -1.54 23.93 -20.59
N CYS A 226 -0.92 24.64 -19.64
CA CYS A 226 0.10 25.65 -19.95
C CYS A 226 1.54 25.26 -19.56
N GLY A 227 1.75 24.12 -18.91
CA GLY A 227 3.08 23.64 -18.51
C GLY A 227 3.74 24.39 -17.34
N LYS A 228 3.14 25.48 -16.82
CA LYS A 228 3.61 26.16 -15.60
C LYS A 228 3.49 25.24 -14.37
N PRO A 229 4.25 25.47 -13.28
CA PRO A 229 4.06 24.72 -12.04
C PRO A 229 2.59 24.74 -11.58
N ALA A 230 2.06 23.57 -11.24
CA ALA A 230 0.70 23.48 -10.72
C ALA A 230 0.64 23.87 -9.25
N LEU A 231 -0.40 24.62 -8.88
CA LEU A 231 -0.66 25.08 -7.50
C LEU A 231 -1.88 24.39 -6.88
N SER A 232 -2.75 23.83 -7.69
CA SER A 232 -3.95 23.12 -7.24
C SER A 232 -4.38 22.10 -8.28
N ASN A 233 -5.46 21.40 -7.95
CA ASN A 233 -6.01 20.32 -8.74
C ASN A 233 -7.52 20.52 -8.95
N VAL A 234 -8.00 20.20 -10.14
CA VAL A 234 -9.43 20.12 -10.45
C VAL A 234 -9.86 18.67 -10.36
N HIS A 235 -10.71 18.35 -9.40
CA HIS A 235 -11.17 17.01 -9.09
C HIS A 235 -12.51 16.68 -9.77
N SER A 236 -12.71 15.40 -10.06
CA SER A 236 -13.92 14.87 -10.68
C SER A 236 -14.18 13.45 -10.18
N PRO A 237 -14.56 13.29 -8.89
CA PRO A 237 -14.79 11.98 -8.31
C PRO A 237 -16.03 11.30 -8.92
N ALA A 238 -15.85 10.04 -9.27
CA ALA A 238 -16.88 9.08 -9.63
C ALA A 238 -16.91 7.97 -8.57
N SER A 239 -18.10 7.48 -8.22
CA SER A 239 -18.24 6.52 -7.14
C SER A 239 -19.09 5.32 -7.52
N TRP A 240 -18.67 4.18 -7.00
CA TRP A 240 -19.34 2.90 -7.07
C TRP A 240 -19.58 2.42 -5.64
N LEU A 241 -20.22 3.25 -4.81
CA LEU A 241 -20.47 2.90 -3.40
C LEU A 241 -21.36 1.65 -3.24
N HIS A 242 -22.08 1.27 -4.29
CA HIS A 242 -22.91 0.08 -4.33
C HIS A 242 -22.12 -1.21 -4.67
N SER A 243 -20.86 -1.12 -5.10
CA SER A 243 -20.06 -2.30 -5.41
C SER A 243 -19.55 -3.00 -4.14
N ASP A 244 -18.94 -4.18 -4.33
CA ASP A 244 -18.26 -4.93 -3.27
C ASP A 244 -16.86 -5.34 -3.73
N PRO A 245 -15.77 -4.75 -3.18
CA PRO A 245 -15.80 -3.64 -2.21
C PRO A 245 -16.28 -2.33 -2.86
N PRO A 246 -16.81 -1.37 -2.07
CA PRO A 246 -17.19 -0.06 -2.56
C PRO A 246 -15.94 0.77 -2.87
N PHE A 247 -15.95 1.53 -3.96
CA PHE A 247 -14.81 2.36 -4.32
C PHE A 247 -15.18 3.70 -4.96
N VAL A 248 -14.22 4.61 -4.95
CA VAL A 248 -14.28 5.93 -5.56
C VAL A 248 -13.05 6.10 -6.45
N MET A 249 -13.25 6.49 -7.71
CA MET A 249 -12.20 6.89 -8.64
C MET A 249 -12.29 8.40 -8.83
N ASP A 250 -11.22 9.12 -8.52
CA ASP A 250 -11.15 10.56 -8.67
C ASP A 250 -10.15 10.95 -9.72
N PHE A 251 -10.67 11.42 -10.84
CA PHE A 251 -9.87 11.98 -11.88
C PHE A 251 -9.49 13.39 -11.48
N THR A 252 -8.22 13.74 -11.61
CA THR A 252 -7.73 15.05 -11.22
C THR A 252 -6.84 15.67 -12.29
N GLN A 253 -6.95 16.99 -12.48
CA GLN A 253 -6.11 17.75 -13.42
C GLN A 253 -5.33 18.85 -12.68
N PRO A 254 -3.99 18.86 -12.77
CA PRO A 254 -3.17 19.87 -12.13
C PRO A 254 -3.28 21.21 -12.87
N VAL A 255 -3.48 22.31 -12.13
CA VAL A 255 -3.71 23.66 -12.69
C VAL A 255 -2.78 24.71 -12.07
N CYS A 256 -2.37 25.70 -12.88
CA CYS A 256 -1.38 26.70 -12.46
C CYS A 256 -1.94 27.81 -11.54
N SER A 257 -3.26 28.00 -11.49
CA SER A 257 -3.89 29.02 -10.65
C SER A 257 -5.36 28.70 -10.39
N ARG A 258 -5.85 29.07 -9.20
CA ARG A 258 -7.27 29.05 -8.85
C ARG A 258 -7.98 30.21 -9.54
N GLY A 259 -9.16 29.96 -10.12
CA GLY A 259 -9.98 30.91 -10.88
C GLY A 259 -9.46 31.25 -12.28
N GLY A 260 -8.29 30.71 -12.68
CA GLY A 260 -7.67 31.01 -13.97
C GLY A 260 -8.29 30.27 -15.16
N THR A 261 -7.86 30.63 -16.37
CA THR A 261 -8.33 30.00 -17.62
C THR A 261 -8.07 28.49 -17.65
N CYS A 262 -6.89 28.06 -17.19
CA CYS A 262 -6.52 26.64 -17.14
C CYS A 262 -7.43 25.82 -16.21
N GLU A 263 -7.94 26.41 -15.13
CA GLU A 263 -8.88 25.76 -14.22
C GLU A 263 -10.27 25.67 -14.84
N GLN A 264 -10.75 26.75 -15.46
CA GLN A 264 -12.04 26.77 -16.15
C GLN A 264 -12.08 25.76 -17.30
N GLU A 265 -10.98 25.65 -18.07
CA GLU A 265 -10.85 24.65 -19.13
C GLU A 265 -10.77 23.23 -18.57
N ALA A 266 -10.10 23.03 -17.43
CA ALA A 266 -10.09 21.72 -16.76
C ALA A 266 -11.50 21.29 -16.35
N TYR A 267 -12.31 22.20 -15.76
CA TYR A 267 -13.70 21.90 -15.43
C TYR A 267 -14.53 21.51 -16.64
N ARG A 268 -14.34 22.19 -17.79
CA ARG A 268 -15.02 21.85 -19.04
C ARG A 268 -14.60 20.48 -19.56
N TYR A 269 -13.30 20.20 -19.58
CA TYR A 269 -12.76 18.90 -19.98
C TYR A 269 -13.30 17.76 -19.11
N MET A 270 -13.21 17.92 -17.79
CA MET A 270 -13.70 16.92 -16.83
C MET A 270 -15.21 16.71 -16.90
N ALA A 271 -15.98 17.77 -17.19
CA ALA A 271 -17.41 17.64 -17.44
C ALA A 271 -17.72 16.81 -18.69
N ALA A 272 -16.97 16.99 -19.77
CA ALA A 272 -17.09 16.17 -20.98
C ALA A 272 -16.72 14.71 -20.71
N LEU A 273 -15.58 14.47 -20.04
CA LEU A 273 -15.12 13.12 -19.68
C LEU A 273 -16.15 12.35 -18.84
N ARG A 274 -16.78 13.01 -17.85
CA ARG A 274 -17.85 12.40 -17.05
C ARG A 274 -19.05 11.98 -17.90
N ASN A 275 -19.40 12.76 -18.92
CA ASN A 275 -20.52 12.42 -19.80
C ASN A 275 -20.17 11.22 -20.68
N GLU A 276 -18.94 11.14 -21.19
CA GLU A 276 -18.46 9.97 -21.95
C GLU A 276 -18.48 8.69 -21.10
N MET A 277 -17.95 8.74 -19.87
CA MET A 277 -17.92 7.58 -18.97
C MET A 277 -19.33 7.09 -18.61
N ARG A 278 -20.30 7.99 -18.46
CA ARG A 278 -21.70 7.61 -18.21
C ARG A 278 -22.32 6.88 -19.39
N ASN A 279 -21.96 7.26 -20.62
CA ASN A 279 -22.51 6.63 -21.83
C ASN A 279 -21.92 5.23 -22.08
N VAL A 280 -20.73 4.94 -21.57
CA VAL A 280 -20.08 3.62 -21.67
C VAL A 280 -20.60 2.64 -20.59
N ALA A 281 -21.07 3.16 -19.46
CA ALA A 281 -21.55 2.37 -18.32
C ALA A 281 -23.07 2.10 -18.32
N ALA A 282 -23.81 2.64 -19.30
CA ALA A 282 -25.25 2.47 -19.49
C ALA A 282 -25.53 1.39 -20.54
#